data_AF-A0A958RBC7-F1
#
_entry.id   AF-A0A958RBC7-F1
#
_cell.length_a   1.000
_cell.length_b   1.000
_cell.length_c   1.000
_cell.angle_alpha   90.00
_cell.angle_beta   90.00
_cell.angle_gamma   90.00
#
_symmetry.space_group_name_H-M   'P 1'
#
loop_
_entity.id
_entity.type
_entity.pdbx_description
1 polymer ?
#
loop_
_entity_poly.entity_id
_entity_poly.type
_entity_poly.pdbx_seq_one_letter_code
_entity_poly.pdbx_strand_id
1 'polypeptide(L)'
;YFTLMDFSAKWDPVPTMLCQNHTALVKGFMGQTTAYDRNEIKPTVLVLGENRVNKEARYIHGIKGKGFFTFYGGHDPEDYQHRVGDPQTELALHPNSPGYRLILNNVLFPAARKKKQKT
;
A
#
# COMPACT_ATOMS: atom_id res chain seq x y z
N TYR A 1 8.78 -9.29 4.93
CA TYR A 1 8.19 -8.07 5.50
C TYR A 1 8.68 -6.86 4.73
N PHE A 2 7.98 -5.74 4.85
CA PHE A 2 8.40 -4.43 4.36
C PHE A 2 7.98 -3.34 5.36
N THR A 3 8.64 -2.19 5.32
CA THR A 3 8.40 -1.08 6.24
C THR A 3 7.75 0.08 5.50
N LEU A 4 6.69 0.65 6.07
CA LEU A 4 6.05 1.87 5.58
C LEU A 4 6.95 3.08 5.80
N MET A 5 6.91 4.03 4.87
CA MET A 5 7.63 5.29 5.00
C MET A 5 6.82 6.29 5.83
N ASP A 6 7.52 7.15 6.57
CA ASP A 6 6.91 8.25 7.33
C ASP A 6 6.81 9.51 6.48
N PHE A 7 5.66 10.18 6.56
CA PHE A 7 5.35 11.39 5.81
C PHE A 7 4.83 12.48 6.75
N SER A 8 5.04 13.73 6.37
CA SER A 8 4.50 14.84 7.13
C SER A 8 3.02 15.02 6.81
N ALA A 9 2.14 14.87 7.80
CA ALA A 9 0.71 15.16 7.63
C ALA A 9 0.43 16.59 7.13
N LYS A 10 1.34 17.53 7.42
CA LYS A 10 1.23 18.94 7.03
C LYS A 10 1.59 19.17 5.56
N TRP A 11 2.66 18.54 5.08
CA TRP A 11 3.21 18.78 3.75
C TRP A 11 2.76 17.74 2.73
N ASP A 12 2.56 16.50 3.18
CA ASP A 12 2.31 15.32 2.37
C ASP A 12 1.07 14.56 2.85
N PRO A 13 -0.13 15.17 2.80
CA PRO A 13 -1.34 14.59 3.39
C PRO A 13 -1.77 13.29 2.72
N VAL A 14 -1.60 13.16 1.40
CA VAL A 14 -1.96 11.94 0.64
C VAL A 14 -1.13 10.74 1.07
N PRO A 15 0.23 10.76 0.97
CA PRO A 15 1.02 9.60 1.37
C PRO A 15 0.94 9.33 2.88
N THR A 16 0.74 10.35 3.72
CA THR A 16 0.47 10.17 5.15
C THR A 16 -0.79 9.32 5.38
N MET A 17 -1.90 9.61 4.69
CA MET A 17 -3.11 8.81 4.78
C MET A 17 -2.94 7.41 4.18
N LEU A 18 -2.27 7.31 3.02
CA LEU A 18 -2.04 6.02 2.37
C LEU A 18 -1.17 5.07 3.21
N CYS A 19 -0.29 5.62 4.06
CA CYS A 19 0.55 4.88 4.99
C CYS A 19 -0.02 4.80 6.42
N GLN A 20 -1.21 5.35 6.67
CA GLN A 20 -1.81 5.33 8.02
C GLN A 20 -2.05 3.88 8.46
N ASN A 21 -1.32 3.44 9.47
CA ASN A 21 -1.45 2.11 10.01
C ASN A 21 -1.07 2.06 11.49
N HIS A 22 -1.43 0.97 12.17
CA HIS A 22 -1.12 0.75 13.59
C HIS A 22 0.28 0.12 13.80
N THR A 23 0.95 -0.26 12.71
CA THR A 23 2.33 -0.73 12.68
C THR A 23 2.98 -0.26 11.39
N ALA A 24 4.27 0.07 11.43
CA ALA A 24 5.05 0.38 10.24
C ALA A 24 5.56 -0.87 9.53
N LEU A 25 5.65 -2.02 10.21
CA LEU A 25 6.15 -3.28 9.66
C LEU A 25 4.99 -4.16 9.20
N VAL A 26 4.94 -4.46 7.90
CA VAL A 26 3.85 -5.21 7.26
C VAL A 26 4.40 -6.47 6.60
N LYS A 27 3.64 -7.57 6.63
CA LYS A 27 4.00 -8.81 5.93
C LYS A 27 4.15 -8.54 4.44
N GLY A 28 5.15 -9.16 3.82
CA GLY A 28 5.28 -9.11 2.36
C GLY A 28 4.34 -10.13 1.71
N PHE A 29 4.58 -10.39 0.43
CA PHE A 29 3.88 -11.43 -0.32
C PHE A 29 4.91 -12.29 -1.05
N MET A 30 4.61 -13.57 -1.21
CA MET A 30 5.35 -14.48 -2.07
C MET A 30 4.78 -14.38 -3.50
N GLY A 31 5.66 -14.42 -4.51
CA GLY A 31 5.25 -14.49 -5.92
C GLY A 31 6.08 -13.60 -6.84
N GLN A 32 5.94 -13.84 -8.14
CA GLN A 32 6.79 -13.22 -9.18
C GLN A 32 6.53 -11.72 -9.42
N THR A 33 5.38 -11.18 -9.00
CA THR A 33 5.01 -9.77 -9.23
C THR A 33 4.56 -9.09 -7.93
N THR A 34 5.36 -9.20 -6.87
CA THR A 34 5.03 -8.66 -5.55
C THR A 34 5.84 -7.42 -5.15
N ALA A 35 6.82 -7.04 -5.97
CA ALA A 35 7.71 -5.91 -5.72
C ALA A 35 8.35 -5.40 -7.02
N TYR A 36 8.92 -4.19 -6.96
CA TYR A 36 9.83 -3.64 -7.96
C TYR A 36 11.23 -3.48 -7.36
N ASP A 37 12.27 -3.60 -8.17
CA ASP A 37 13.62 -3.16 -7.79
C ASP A 37 13.59 -1.66 -7.53
N ARG A 38 14.10 -1.23 -6.37
CA ARG A 38 14.08 0.16 -5.94
C ARG A 38 14.79 1.10 -6.93
N ASN A 39 15.83 0.63 -7.61
CA ASN A 39 16.62 1.45 -8.53
C ASN A 39 15.96 1.64 -9.90
N GLU A 40 15.03 0.75 -10.26
CA GLU A 40 14.30 0.80 -11.54
C GLU A 40 13.03 1.66 -11.45
N ILE A 41 12.72 2.20 -10.27
CA ILE A 41 11.54 3.04 -10.04
C ILE A 41 11.84 4.46 -10.49
N LYS A 42 10.95 4.99 -11.33
CA LYS A 42 11.03 6.37 -11.82
C LYS A 42 11.02 7.36 -10.65
N PRO A 43 11.81 8.45 -10.70
CA PRO A 43 11.84 9.46 -9.64
C PRO A 43 10.48 10.12 -9.34
N THR A 44 9.56 10.11 -10.30
CA THR A 44 8.20 10.66 -10.15
C THR A 44 7.23 9.73 -9.42
N VAL A 45 7.65 8.49 -9.14
CA VAL A 45 6.87 7.50 -8.41
C VAL A 45 7.33 7.52 -6.96
N LEU A 46 6.39 7.76 -6.06
CA LEU A 46 6.64 7.77 -4.64
C LEU A 46 6.66 6.34 -4.10
N VAL A 47 7.69 5.99 -3.36
CA VAL A 47 7.70 4.73 -2.59
C VAL A 47 7.06 4.98 -1.24
N LEU A 48 6.01 4.22 -0.94
CA LEU A 48 5.26 4.28 0.30
C LEU A 48 5.69 3.19 1.28
N GLY A 49 6.25 2.09 0.79
CA GLY A 49 6.79 1.02 1.63
C GLY A 49 7.83 0.16 0.91
N GLU A 50 8.86 -0.22 1.65
CA GLU A 50 10.04 -0.90 1.09
C GLU A 50 10.59 -2.00 2.00
N ASN A 51 11.22 -3.00 1.37
CA ASN A 51 12.14 -3.89 2.05
C ASN A 51 13.57 -3.45 1.71
N ARG A 52 14.24 -2.81 2.67
CA ARG A 52 15.59 -2.26 2.49
C ARG A 52 16.65 -3.32 2.25
N VAL A 53 16.52 -4.49 2.88
CA VAL A 53 17.51 -5.57 2.77
C VAL A 53 17.54 -6.12 1.34
N ASN A 54 16.36 -6.30 0.75
CA ASN A 54 16.23 -6.83 -0.60
C ASN A 54 16.21 -5.75 -1.69
N LYS A 55 16.27 -4.46 -1.31
CA LYS A 55 16.13 -3.31 -2.22
C LYS A 55 14.84 -3.34 -3.04
N GLU A 56 13.75 -3.73 -2.40
CA GLU A 56 12.45 -3.88 -3.03
C GLU A 56 11.50 -2.76 -2.61
N ALA A 57 10.83 -2.12 -3.57
CA ALA A 57 9.64 -1.34 -3.28
C ALA A 57 8.40 -2.23 -3.41
N ARG A 58 7.59 -2.29 -2.35
CA ARG A 58 6.43 -3.17 -2.25
C ARG A 58 5.10 -2.42 -2.19
N TYR A 59 5.17 -1.13 -1.92
CA TYR A 59 4.02 -0.23 -1.93
C TYR A 59 4.44 1.10 -2.54
N ILE A 60 3.84 1.48 -3.66
CA ILE A 60 4.22 2.67 -4.45
C ILE A 60 2.99 3.42 -4.94
N HIS A 61 3.13 4.73 -5.11
CA HIS A 61 2.07 5.62 -5.58
C HIS A 61 2.61 6.60 -6.61
N GLY A 62 1.81 6.90 -7.63
CA GLY A 62 2.24 7.84 -8.68
C GLY A 62 1.07 8.46 -9.43
N ILE A 63 1.39 9.52 -10.17
CA ILE A 63 0.44 10.23 -11.02
C ILE A 63 0.68 9.81 -12.47
N LYS A 64 -0.41 9.52 -13.20
CA LYS A 64 -0.37 9.23 -14.63
C LYS A 64 -1.49 9.97 -15.34
N GLY A 65 -1.12 10.95 -16.16
CA GLY A 65 -2.08 11.80 -16.86
C GLY A 65 -2.94 12.59 -15.89
N LYS A 66 -4.26 12.45 -15.99
CA LYS A 66 -5.24 13.12 -15.12
C LYS A 66 -5.62 12.30 -13.87
N GLY A 67 -5.02 11.13 -13.69
CA GLY A 67 -5.30 10.22 -12.59
C GLY A 67 -4.05 9.86 -11.80
N PHE A 68 -4.25 9.03 -10.78
CA PHE A 68 -3.18 8.45 -9.98
C PHE A 68 -3.35 6.94 -9.90
N PHE A 69 -2.30 6.26 -9.51
CA PHE A 69 -2.30 4.83 -9.21
C PHE A 69 -1.59 4.60 -7.89
N THR A 70 -2.04 3.56 -7.18
CA THR A 70 -1.25 2.95 -6.12
C THR A 70 -1.08 1.48 -6.46
N PHE A 71 0.15 0.98 -6.35
CA PHE A 71 0.46 -0.43 -6.44
C PHE A 71 0.81 -0.95 -5.06
N TYR A 72 0.05 -1.94 -4.61
CA TYR A 72 0.34 -2.75 -3.44
C TYR A 72 0.30 -4.21 -3.92
N GLY A 73 1.49 -4.80 -4.11
CA GLY A 73 1.61 -6.08 -4.81
C GLY A 73 1.25 -7.26 -3.91
N GLY A 74 0.60 -8.29 -4.45
CA GLY A 74 0.24 -9.51 -3.74
C GLY A 74 -1.24 -9.88 -3.82
N HIS A 75 -1.59 -11.08 -3.36
CA HIS A 75 -2.97 -11.60 -3.39
C HIS A 75 -3.70 -11.41 -2.05
N ASP A 76 -3.22 -12.07 -1.00
CA ASP A 76 -3.78 -11.97 0.35
C ASP A 76 -2.73 -11.40 1.33
N PRO A 77 -3.00 -10.26 1.98
CA PRO A 77 -2.06 -9.69 2.94
C PRO A 77 -1.86 -10.51 4.22
N GLU A 78 -2.78 -11.41 4.55
CA GLU A 78 -2.68 -12.26 5.75
C GLU A 78 -2.19 -13.68 5.46
N ASP A 79 -2.13 -14.06 4.19
CA ASP A 79 -1.56 -15.32 3.73
C ASP A 79 -0.40 -15.07 2.74
N TYR A 80 0.82 -15.25 3.24
CA TYR A 80 2.04 -14.97 2.51
C TYR A 80 2.18 -15.77 1.20
N GLN A 81 1.69 -17.02 1.15
CA GLN A 81 1.91 -17.93 0.02
C GLN A 81 0.67 -18.20 -0.83
N HIS A 82 -0.53 -17.93 -0.31
CA HIS A 82 -1.85 -18.20 -0.87
C HIS A 82 -1.85 -18.81 -2.29
N ARG A 83 -1.83 -20.14 -2.33
CA ARG A 83 -1.70 -20.91 -3.57
C ARG A 83 -3.06 -21.12 -4.21
N VAL A 84 -3.05 -21.45 -5.51
CA VAL A 84 -4.27 -21.84 -6.21
C VAL A 84 -4.83 -23.11 -5.57
N GLY A 85 -6.06 -23.03 -5.06
CA GLY A 85 -6.75 -24.13 -4.38
C GLY A 85 -6.68 -24.08 -2.85
N ASP A 86 -5.92 -23.14 -2.26
CA ASP A 86 -5.98 -22.88 -0.84
C ASP A 86 -7.38 -22.35 -0.46
N PRO A 87 -7.85 -22.62 0.77
CA PRO A 87 -9.15 -22.13 1.22
C PRO A 87 -9.21 -20.60 1.17
N GLN A 88 -10.41 -20.08 0.90
CA GLN A 88 -10.62 -18.63 0.91
C GLN A 88 -10.32 -18.07 2.30
N THR A 89 -9.67 -16.91 2.33
CA THR A 89 -9.39 -16.17 3.56
C THR A 89 -10.67 -15.68 4.22
N GLU A 90 -10.86 -16.04 5.49
CA GLU A 90 -11.96 -15.55 6.29
C GLU A 90 -11.61 -14.19 6.92
N LEU A 91 -12.09 -13.10 6.30
CA LEU A 91 -11.82 -11.73 6.76
C LEU A 91 -12.18 -11.48 8.24
N ALA A 92 -13.20 -12.20 8.75
CA ALA A 92 -13.62 -12.10 10.15
C ALA A 92 -12.52 -12.49 11.14
N LEU A 93 -11.55 -13.33 10.74
CA LEU A 93 -10.41 -13.73 11.55
C LEU A 93 -9.31 -12.66 11.60
N HIS A 94 -9.38 -11.63 10.76
CA HIS A 94 -8.33 -10.62 10.58
C HIS A 94 -8.81 -9.17 10.79
N PRO A 95 -9.54 -8.86 11.88
CA PRO A 95 -10.14 -7.53 12.08
C PRO A 95 -9.11 -6.40 12.23
N ASN A 96 -7.88 -6.72 12.63
CA ASN A 96 -6.80 -5.76 12.83
C ASN A 96 -5.64 -5.97 11.84
N SER A 97 -5.90 -6.53 10.66
CA SER A 97 -4.85 -6.74 9.65
C SER A 97 -4.23 -5.40 9.20
N PRO A 98 -2.90 -5.24 9.30
CA PRO A 98 -2.24 -4.07 8.74
C PRO A 98 -2.32 -4.07 7.21
N GLY A 99 -2.27 -5.24 6.58
CA GLY A 99 -2.31 -5.36 5.13
C GLY A 99 -3.68 -4.98 4.54
N TYR A 100 -4.78 -5.47 5.11
CA TYR A 100 -6.12 -5.06 4.68
C TYR A 100 -6.39 -3.58 4.95
N ARG A 101 -5.86 -3.01 6.04
CA ARG A 101 -5.95 -1.56 6.27
C ARG A 101 -5.34 -0.74 5.14
N LEU A 102 -4.20 -1.16 4.59
CA LEU A 102 -3.59 -0.46 3.44
C LEU A 102 -4.49 -0.52 2.20
N ILE A 103 -5.15 -1.65 1.93
CA ILE A 103 -6.10 -1.77 0.83
C ILE A 103 -7.27 -0.79 1.03
N LEU A 104 -7.84 -0.72 2.23
CA LEU A 104 -8.93 0.19 2.55
C LEU A 104 -8.52 1.66 2.40
N ASN A 105 -7.32 2.04 2.85
CA ASN A 105 -6.80 3.40 2.68
C ASN A 105 -6.76 3.81 1.19
N ASN A 106 -6.40 2.87 0.30
CA ASN A 106 -6.34 3.12 -1.15
C ASN A 106 -7.71 3.28 -1.81
N VAL A 107 -8.75 2.59 -1.31
CA VAL A 107 -10.10 2.64 -1.89
C VAL A 107 -10.90 3.83 -1.37
N LEU A 108 -10.77 4.15 -0.08
CA LEU A 108 -11.57 5.18 0.56
C LEU A 108 -11.12 6.60 0.22
N PHE A 109 -9.83 6.81 -0.05
CA PHE A 109 -9.29 8.13 -0.40
C PHE A 109 -9.87 8.72 -1.72
N PRO A 110 -9.88 7.99 -2.86
CA PRO A 110 -10.50 8.48 -4.10
C PRO A 110 -12.01 8.73 -3.97
N ALA A 111 -12.69 8.01 -3.08
CA ALA A 111 -14.14 8.10 -2.87
C ALA A 111 -14.55 9.29 -1.98
N ALA A 112 -13.60 9.96 -1.33
CA ALA A 112 -13.87 11.09 -0.45
C ALA A 112 -14.35 12.32 -1.27
N ARG A 113 -15.65 12.63 -1.18
CA ARG A 113 -16.22 13.84 -1.78
C ARG A 113 -15.57 15.08 -1.18
N LYS A 114 -15.04 15.97 -2.02
CA LYS A 114 -14.61 17.30 -1.59
C LYS A 114 -15.80 18.04 -0.98
N LYS A 115 -15.67 18.50 0.26
CA LYS A 115 -16.63 19.44 0.85
C LYS A 115 -16.69 20.68 -0.05
N LYS A 116 -17.90 21.07 -0.49
CA LYS A 116 -18.08 22.33 -1.20
C LYS A 116 -17.62 23.46 -0.27
N GLN A 117 -16.72 24.31 -0.76
CA GLN A 117 -16.36 25.52 -0.03
C GLN A 117 -17.61 26.39 0.08
N LYS A 118 -17.87 26.93 1.28
CA LYS A 118 -18.89 27.97 1.43
C LYS A 118 -18.31 29.24 0.82
N THR A 119 -18.88 29.67 -0.31
CA THR A 119 -18.76 31.05 -0.81
C THR A 119 -19.66 31.95 0.00
#